data_AF-A0A260YX80-F1
#
_entry.id   AF-A0A260YX80-F1
#
_cell.length_a   1.000
_cell.length_b   1.000
_cell.length_c   1.000
_cell.angle_alpha   90.00
_cell.angle_beta   90.00
_cell.angle_gamma   90.00
#
_symmetry.space_group_name_H-M   'P 1'
#
loop_
_entity.id
_entity.type
_entity.pdbx_description
1 polymer ?
#
loop_
_entity_poly.entity_id
_entity_poly.type
_entity_poly.pdbx_seq_one_letter_code
_entity_poly.pdbx_strand_id
1 'polypeptide(L)'
;YVARLSKLVNELRVGIIETDPKKLRETIADTCECIPDLPPIEEPMIIDDVFPNGTNASPKPLSYASVAGIPPVDPYEIAKAASILLVKSSRVVVEKMLENKDDPAQEKSDLLFFTEFAKANNLPQPSEAHRHPSKSNYRPLKLQFASRTDRDKFLHGYYKRRLSDDSLSKLPITTRARRDLTKIELEKLYESRKFVYEENKKAGVSEFIMYDIGYKINANPQPFS
;
A
#
# COMPACT_ATOMS: atom_id res chain seq x y z
N TYR A 1 -17.08 -26.46 -3.66
CA TYR A 1 -17.16 -25.16 -2.96
C TYR A 1 -16.18 -24.13 -3.53
N VAL A 2 -14.87 -24.39 -3.53
CA VAL A 2 -13.84 -23.44 -4.04
C VAL A 2 -14.04 -23.07 -5.51
N ALA A 3 -14.36 -24.03 -6.40
CA ALA A 3 -14.60 -23.76 -7.81
C ALA A 3 -15.79 -22.82 -8.07
N ARG A 4 -16.82 -22.88 -7.22
CA ARG A 4 -18.02 -22.02 -7.31
C ARG A 4 -17.69 -20.59 -6.89
N LEU A 5 -16.87 -20.44 -5.84
CA LEU A 5 -16.33 -19.17 -5.37
C LEU A 5 -15.41 -18.52 -6.41
N SER A 6 -14.49 -19.29 -7.00
CA SER A 6 -13.60 -18.78 -8.05
C SER A 6 -14.36 -18.32 -9.30
N LYS A 7 -15.46 -19.01 -9.65
CA LYS A 7 -16.33 -18.63 -10.76
C LYS A 7 -17.06 -17.30 -10.47
N LEU A 8 -17.67 -17.18 -9.29
CA LEU A 8 -18.34 -15.94 -8.85
C LEU A 8 -17.39 -14.74 -8.79
N VAL A 9 -16.16 -14.94 -8.29
CA VAL A 9 -15.15 -13.86 -8.20
C VAL A 9 -14.68 -13.43 -9.60
N ASN A 10 -14.56 -14.36 -10.55
CA ASN A 10 -14.20 -14.02 -11.92
C ASN A 10 -15.35 -13.31 -12.65
N GLU A 11 -16.60 -13.75 -12.46
CA GLU A 11 -17.79 -13.09 -13.01
C GLU A 11 -17.95 -11.66 -12.48
N LEU A 12 -17.71 -11.44 -11.17
CA LEU A 12 -17.67 -10.11 -10.56
C LEU A 12 -16.55 -9.24 -11.14
N ARG A 13 -15.35 -9.80 -11.33
CA ARG A 13 -14.21 -9.08 -11.93
C ARG A 13 -14.51 -8.63 -13.36
N VAL A 14 -15.07 -9.50 -14.18
CA VAL A 14 -15.43 -9.18 -15.56
C VAL A 14 -16.57 -8.16 -15.59
N GLY A 15 -17.60 -8.33 -14.76
CA GLY A 15 -18.73 -7.38 -14.66
C GLY A 15 -18.32 -5.97 -14.23
N ILE A 16 -17.33 -5.83 -13.34
CA ILE A 16 -16.77 -4.53 -12.92
C ILE A 16 -15.96 -3.85 -14.03
N ILE A 17 -15.31 -4.63 -14.90
CA ILE A 17 -14.44 -4.10 -15.96
C ILE A 17 -15.25 -3.73 -17.21
N GLU A 18 -16.32 -4.47 -17.53
CA GLU A 18 -16.99 -4.40 -18.84
C GLU A 18 -18.39 -3.74 -18.82
N THR A 19 -18.99 -3.48 -17.65
CA THR A 19 -20.40 -3.05 -17.57
C THR A 19 -20.58 -1.62 -17.05
N ASP A 20 -21.53 -0.89 -17.63
CA ASP A 20 -22.04 0.38 -17.10
C ASP A 20 -22.47 0.21 -15.62
N PRO A 21 -22.01 1.05 -14.69
CA PRO A 21 -22.26 0.92 -13.25
C PRO A 21 -23.75 0.80 -12.87
N LYS A 22 -24.68 1.27 -13.71
CA LYS A 22 -26.13 1.06 -13.48
C LYS A 22 -26.55 -0.40 -13.63
N LYS A 23 -26.06 -1.10 -14.65
CA LYS A 23 -26.40 -2.51 -14.91
C LYS A 23 -25.78 -3.45 -13.87
N LEU A 24 -24.57 -3.14 -13.42
CA LEU A 24 -23.90 -3.92 -12.37
C LEU A 24 -24.67 -3.87 -11.04
N ARG A 25 -25.24 -2.71 -10.71
CA ARG A 25 -26.06 -2.54 -9.51
C ARG A 25 -27.34 -3.38 -9.54
N GLU A 26 -27.98 -3.47 -10.69
CA GLU A 26 -29.16 -4.32 -10.91
C GLU A 26 -28.82 -5.79 -10.79
N THR A 27 -27.71 -6.25 -11.41
CA THR A 27 -27.27 -7.64 -11.28
C THR A 27 -26.97 -8.04 -9.84
N ILE A 28 -26.29 -7.18 -9.07
CA ILE A 28 -25.99 -7.45 -7.65
C ILE A 28 -27.28 -7.53 -6.81
N ALA A 29 -28.25 -6.66 -7.07
CA ALA A 29 -29.54 -6.68 -6.39
C ALA A 29 -30.32 -7.97 -6.66
N ASP A 30 -30.27 -8.48 -7.89
CA ASP A 30 -30.94 -9.73 -8.29
C ASP A 30 -30.26 -11.01 -7.78
N THR A 31 -28.97 -10.96 -7.43
CA THR A 31 -28.23 -12.17 -6.96
C THR A 31 -28.12 -12.30 -5.44
N CYS A 32 -28.44 -11.24 -4.68
CA CYS A 32 -28.45 -11.28 -3.23
C CYS A 32 -29.82 -11.75 -2.74
N GLU A 33 -29.91 -12.99 -2.24
CA GLU A 33 -31.09 -13.44 -1.50
C GLU A 33 -31.33 -12.51 -0.30
N CYS A 34 -32.58 -12.06 -0.14
CA CYS A 34 -33.00 -11.32 1.06
C CYS A 34 -32.79 -12.22 2.28
N ILE A 35 -31.93 -11.77 3.18
CA ILE A 35 -31.76 -12.38 4.50
C ILE A 35 -33.14 -12.31 5.19
N PRO A 36 -33.72 -13.43 5.67
CA PRO A 36 -34.98 -13.39 6.39
C PRO A 36 -34.82 -12.55 7.66
N ASP A 37 -35.79 -11.69 7.94
CA ASP A 37 -35.81 -10.85 9.13
C ASP A 37 -35.61 -11.72 10.38
N LEU A 38 -34.58 -11.38 11.15
CA LEU A 38 -34.35 -11.98 12.46
C LEU A 38 -35.55 -11.63 13.36
N PRO A 39 -36.05 -12.58 14.16
CA PRO A 39 -37.12 -12.28 15.10
C PRO A 39 -36.70 -11.16 16.06
N PRO A 40 -37.65 -10.34 16.54
CA PRO A 40 -37.35 -9.24 17.45
C PRO A 40 -36.60 -9.76 18.67
N ILE A 41 -35.46 -9.12 18.98
CA ILE A 41 -34.72 -9.39 20.21
C ILE A 41 -35.62 -8.95 21.37
N GLU A 42 -36.04 -9.91 22.20
CA GLU A 42 -36.81 -9.64 23.40
C GLU A 42 -36.04 -8.68 24.33
N GLU A 43 -36.78 -7.74 24.94
CA GLU A 43 -36.21 -6.70 25.80
C GLU A 43 -35.50 -7.33 27.01
N PRO A 44 -34.29 -6.83 27.38
CA PRO A 44 -33.57 -7.38 28.50
C PRO A 44 -34.29 -7.05 29.81
N MET A 45 -34.62 -8.09 30.59
CA MET A 45 -35.12 -7.93 31.95
C MET A 45 -34.07 -7.20 32.81
N ILE A 46 -34.45 -6.04 33.33
CA ILE A 46 -33.67 -5.30 34.33
C ILE A 46 -33.83 -6.06 35.65
N ILE A 47 -32.74 -6.64 36.13
CA ILE A 47 -32.64 -7.17 37.50
C ILE A 47 -32.01 -6.05 38.33
N ASP A 48 -32.83 -5.34 39.10
CA ASP A 48 -32.34 -4.48 40.17
C ASP A 48 -31.97 -5.37 41.35
N ASP A 49 -30.69 -5.44 41.71
CA ASP A 49 -30.34 -5.76 43.09
C ASP A 49 -29.14 -4.95 43.59
N VAL A 50 -29.44 -4.29 44.70
CA VAL A 50 -28.70 -3.39 45.57
C VAL A 50 -27.45 -4.05 46.16
N PHE A 51 -26.29 -3.39 46.17
CA PHE A 51 -25.41 -3.13 47.34
C PHE A 51 -24.11 -2.38 46.90
N PRO A 52 -23.50 -1.52 47.76
CA PRO A 52 -22.74 -0.35 47.34
C PRO A 52 -21.21 -0.50 47.31
N ASN A 53 -20.59 0.41 46.55
CA ASN A 53 -19.20 0.88 46.60
C ASN A 53 -18.05 -0.08 46.22
N GLY A 54 -17.58 0.11 44.98
CA GLY A 54 -16.23 -0.23 44.53
C GLY A 54 -15.97 0.40 43.17
N THR A 55 -15.19 1.49 43.13
CA THR A 55 -14.93 2.33 41.97
C THR A 55 -14.26 1.55 40.84
N ASN A 56 -15.04 1.05 39.88
CA ASN A 56 -14.56 0.51 38.61
C ASN A 56 -15.26 1.26 37.48
N ALA A 57 -14.48 2.03 36.71
CA ALA A 57 -14.95 2.76 35.55
C ALA A 57 -15.40 1.76 34.46
N SER A 58 -16.72 1.62 34.32
CA SER A 58 -17.35 0.90 33.22
C SER A 58 -17.19 1.68 31.91
N PRO A 59 -16.82 1.04 30.79
CA PRO A 59 -16.73 1.71 29.50
C PRO A 59 -18.14 2.12 29.06
N LYS A 60 -18.36 3.43 28.93
CA LYS A 60 -19.58 3.95 28.31
C LYS A 60 -19.75 3.29 26.93
N PRO A 61 -20.94 2.77 26.58
CA PRO A 61 -21.20 2.35 25.22
C PRO A 61 -21.05 3.58 24.32
N LEU A 62 -20.12 3.49 23.36
CA LEU A 62 -19.96 4.49 22.31
C LEU A 62 -21.26 4.52 21.50
N SER A 63 -22.12 5.47 21.81
CA SER A 63 -23.27 5.81 20.98
C SER A 63 -22.77 6.33 19.64
N TYR A 64 -23.06 5.62 18.56
CA TYR A 64 -22.78 6.02 17.18
C TYR A 64 -23.71 7.15 16.71
N ALA A 65 -24.51 7.75 17.59
CA ALA A 65 -25.51 8.76 17.23
C ALA A 65 -24.92 10.16 16.90
N SER A 66 -23.60 10.29 16.74
CA SER A 66 -22.94 11.55 16.40
C SER A 66 -22.14 11.50 15.10
N VAL A 67 -22.70 10.85 14.06
CA VAL A 67 -22.19 10.93 12.67
C VAL A 67 -22.99 11.93 11.81
N ALA A 68 -23.95 12.65 12.41
CA ALA A 68 -24.68 13.74 11.77
C ALA A 68 -23.73 14.94 11.51
N GLY A 69 -22.92 14.84 10.47
CA GLY A 69 -21.91 15.83 10.12
C GLY A 69 -20.82 15.31 9.19
N ILE A 70 -20.68 13.99 9.00
CA ILE A 70 -19.80 13.45 7.95
C ILE A 70 -20.54 13.57 6.62
N PRO A 71 -20.05 14.36 5.64
CA PRO A 71 -20.65 14.40 4.32
C PRO A 71 -20.69 12.98 3.75
N PRO A 72 -21.76 12.61 3.01
CA PRO A 72 -21.84 11.29 2.40
C PRO A 72 -20.62 11.08 1.52
N VAL A 73 -19.75 10.14 1.91
CA VAL A 73 -18.55 9.80 1.16
C VAL A 73 -18.99 8.95 -0.02
N ASP A 74 -18.67 9.40 -1.23
CA ASP A 74 -18.96 8.66 -2.45
C ASP A 74 -18.26 7.29 -2.44
N PRO A 75 -19.01 6.17 -2.43
CA PRO A 75 -18.44 4.83 -2.46
C PRO A 75 -17.50 4.60 -3.65
N TYR A 76 -17.73 5.28 -4.78
CA TYR A 76 -16.87 5.20 -5.96
C TYR A 76 -15.47 5.77 -5.67
N GLU A 77 -15.38 6.92 -5.03
CA GLU A 77 -14.10 7.52 -4.66
C GLU A 77 -13.36 6.70 -3.59
N ILE A 78 -14.08 6.04 -2.67
CA ILE A 78 -13.48 5.08 -1.73
C ILE A 78 -12.88 3.89 -2.49
N ALA A 79 -13.64 3.29 -3.40
CA ALA A 79 -13.19 2.13 -4.17
C ALA A 79 -11.97 2.47 -5.04
N LYS A 80 -11.96 3.65 -5.66
CA LYS A 80 -10.84 4.17 -6.44
C LYS A 80 -9.60 4.39 -5.58
N ALA A 81 -9.73 5.01 -4.42
CA ALA A 81 -8.62 5.19 -3.48
C ALA A 81 -8.06 3.85 -2.98
N ALA A 82 -8.94 2.90 -2.64
CA ALA A 82 -8.56 1.55 -2.22
C ALA A 82 -7.82 0.79 -3.34
N SER A 83 -8.30 0.90 -4.58
CA SER A 83 -7.64 0.30 -5.75
C SER A 83 -6.23 0.85 -5.96
N ILE A 84 -6.07 2.18 -5.90
CA ILE A 84 -4.75 2.84 -6.00
C ILE A 84 -3.82 2.34 -4.89
N LEU A 85 -4.32 2.24 -3.66
CA LEU A 85 -3.56 1.76 -2.51
C LEU A 85 -3.11 0.32 -2.71
N LEU A 86 -4.00 -0.58 -3.15
CA LEU A 86 -3.67 -1.98 -3.42
C LEU A 86 -2.59 -2.09 -4.49
N VAL A 87 -2.75 -1.39 -5.61
CA VAL A 87 -1.81 -1.40 -6.74
C VAL A 87 -0.43 -0.88 -6.32
N LYS A 88 -0.37 0.25 -5.59
CA LYS A 88 0.89 0.84 -5.12
C LYS A 88 1.56 0.02 -4.03
N SER A 89 0.78 -0.66 -3.18
CA SER A 89 1.30 -1.44 -2.05
C SER A 89 2.27 -2.55 -2.45
N SER A 90 2.11 -3.11 -3.65
CA SER A 90 2.92 -4.19 -4.22
C SER A 90 3.84 -3.70 -5.35
N ARG A 91 4.09 -2.39 -5.44
CA ARG A 91 4.90 -1.81 -6.52
C ARG A 91 6.21 -1.18 -6.02
N VAL A 92 7.27 -1.37 -6.81
CA VAL A 92 8.56 -0.71 -6.65
C VAL A 92 8.72 0.37 -7.71
N VAL A 93 9.36 1.47 -7.33
CA VAL A 93 9.90 2.48 -8.25
C VAL A 93 11.41 2.35 -8.27
N VAL A 94 11.98 2.10 -9.45
CA VAL A 94 13.41 2.17 -9.72
C VAL A 94 13.71 3.50 -10.42
N GLU A 95 14.52 4.32 -9.76
CA GLU A 95 14.97 5.61 -10.25
C GLU A 95 16.34 5.48 -10.91
N LYS A 96 16.60 6.37 -11.88
CA LYS A 96 17.87 6.47 -12.62
C LYS A 96 18.23 5.23 -13.44
N MET A 97 17.25 4.38 -13.75
CA MET A 97 17.44 3.29 -14.68
C MET A 97 17.59 3.85 -16.09
N LEU A 98 18.62 3.43 -16.82
CA LEU A 98 18.87 3.82 -18.20
C LEU A 98 17.65 3.53 -19.06
N GLU A 99 17.43 4.37 -20.05
CA GLU A 99 16.25 4.31 -20.89
C GLU A 99 16.58 4.82 -22.29
N ASN A 100 16.06 4.12 -23.29
CA ASN A 100 15.89 4.63 -24.64
C ASN A 100 14.41 4.94 -24.87
N LYS A 101 14.06 6.22 -25.01
CA LYS A 101 12.65 6.66 -25.19
C LYS A 101 12.07 6.28 -26.56
N ASP A 102 12.96 6.08 -27.53
CA ASP A 102 12.57 5.75 -28.90
C ASP A 102 12.41 4.24 -29.10
N ASP A 103 12.78 3.43 -28.09
CA ASP A 103 12.60 1.98 -28.12
C ASP A 103 11.22 1.58 -27.56
N PRO A 104 10.28 1.11 -28.41
CA PRO A 104 8.97 0.64 -27.95
C PRO A 104 9.07 -0.64 -27.10
N ALA A 105 10.18 -1.38 -27.16
CA ALA A 105 10.41 -2.58 -26.37
C ALA A 105 11.10 -2.31 -25.02
N GLN A 106 11.39 -1.05 -24.68
CA GLN A 106 12.14 -0.69 -23.47
C GLN A 106 11.54 -1.29 -22.19
N GLU A 107 10.22 -1.23 -22.00
CA GLU A 107 9.56 -1.78 -20.81
C GLU A 107 9.70 -3.31 -20.73
N LYS A 108 9.66 -3.99 -21.87
CA LYS A 108 9.87 -5.45 -21.95
C LYS A 108 11.32 -5.80 -21.60
N SER A 109 12.28 -5.04 -22.11
CA SER A 109 13.70 -5.20 -21.78
C SER A 109 13.97 -4.94 -20.30
N ASP A 110 13.35 -3.92 -19.72
CA ASP A 110 13.42 -3.61 -18.28
C ASP A 110 12.84 -4.78 -17.45
N LEU A 111 11.68 -5.32 -17.84
CA LEU A 111 11.06 -6.46 -17.17
C LEU A 111 11.97 -7.68 -17.20
N LEU A 112 12.53 -8.01 -18.37
CA LEU A 112 13.47 -9.12 -18.53
C LEU A 112 14.71 -8.93 -17.64
N PHE A 113 15.31 -7.74 -17.66
CA PHE A 113 16.46 -7.41 -16.81
C PHE A 113 16.18 -7.69 -15.34
N PHE A 114 15.09 -7.15 -14.79
CA PHE A 114 14.76 -7.32 -13.38
C PHE A 114 14.27 -8.73 -13.04
N THR A 115 13.71 -9.45 -14.00
CA THR A 115 13.36 -10.87 -13.86
C THR A 115 14.61 -11.73 -13.72
N GLU A 116 15.62 -11.54 -14.58
CA GLU A 116 16.87 -12.30 -14.51
C GLU A 116 17.69 -11.93 -13.28
N PHE A 117 17.77 -10.64 -12.94
CA PHE A 117 18.36 -10.19 -11.66
C PHE A 117 17.70 -10.86 -10.46
N ALA A 118 16.36 -10.91 -10.43
CA ALA A 118 15.62 -11.52 -9.34
C ALA A 118 15.88 -13.03 -9.26
N LYS A 119 15.86 -13.74 -10.39
CA LYS A 119 16.18 -15.18 -10.47
C LYS A 119 17.59 -15.46 -9.94
N ALA A 120 18.60 -14.75 -10.45
CA ALA A 120 20.00 -14.95 -10.07
C ALA A 120 20.24 -14.76 -8.56
N ASN A 121 19.43 -13.91 -7.91
CA ASN A 121 19.58 -13.56 -6.50
C ASN A 121 18.55 -14.22 -5.58
N ASN A 122 17.75 -15.16 -6.08
CA ASN A 122 16.63 -15.81 -5.34
C ASN A 122 15.65 -14.80 -4.72
N LEU A 123 15.29 -13.77 -5.49
CA LEU A 123 14.33 -12.74 -5.11
C LEU A 123 12.99 -12.94 -5.85
N PRO A 124 11.89 -12.40 -5.31
CA PRO A 124 10.62 -12.38 -6.03
C PRO A 124 10.75 -11.67 -7.37
N GLN A 125 10.15 -12.24 -8.42
CA GLN A 125 10.18 -11.68 -9.77
C GLN A 125 9.04 -10.67 -9.95
N PRO A 126 9.28 -9.54 -10.63
CA PRO A 126 8.20 -8.64 -11.01
C PRO A 126 7.32 -9.28 -12.11
N SER A 127 6.02 -9.01 -12.08
CA SER A 127 5.06 -9.48 -13.08
C SER A 127 4.92 -8.52 -14.26
N GLU A 128 5.18 -7.22 -14.03
CA GLU A 128 5.01 -6.16 -15.01
C GLU A 128 6.03 -5.05 -14.76
N ALA A 129 6.44 -4.37 -15.83
CA ALA A 129 7.27 -3.19 -15.80
C ALA A 129 6.59 -2.07 -16.60
N HIS A 130 6.62 -0.86 -16.07
CA HIS A 130 6.07 0.32 -16.75
C HIS A 130 6.90 1.57 -16.46
N ARG A 131 7.19 2.38 -17.48
CA ARG A 131 7.90 3.66 -17.35
C ARG A 131 6.89 4.78 -17.17
N HIS A 132 6.92 5.42 -16.02
CA HIS A 132 6.01 6.53 -15.74
C HIS A 132 6.27 7.71 -16.72
N PRO A 133 5.25 8.18 -17.46
CA PRO A 133 5.41 9.33 -18.34
C PRO A 133 5.95 10.54 -17.56
N SER A 134 7.13 11.02 -17.93
CA SER A 134 7.72 12.20 -17.31
C SER A 134 8.67 12.91 -18.27
N LYS A 135 8.95 14.19 -18.00
CA LYS A 135 9.89 15.00 -18.79
C LYS A 135 11.37 14.63 -18.52
N SER A 136 11.64 13.80 -17.52
CA SER A 136 12.99 13.35 -17.15
C SER A 136 13.63 12.53 -18.26
N ASN A 137 14.97 12.57 -18.36
CA ASN A 137 15.74 11.65 -19.21
C ASN A 137 15.76 10.21 -18.67
N TYR A 138 15.48 10.05 -17.38
CA TYR A 138 15.34 8.75 -16.72
C TYR A 138 13.92 8.67 -16.16
N ARG A 139 12.96 8.23 -16.97
CA ARG A 139 11.59 8.06 -16.49
C ARG A 139 11.58 7.00 -15.39
N PRO A 140 10.91 7.24 -14.25
CA PRO A 140 10.84 6.26 -13.18
C PRO A 140 10.26 4.95 -13.68
N LEU A 141 11.00 3.86 -13.47
CA LEU A 141 10.55 2.51 -13.80
C LEU A 141 9.72 1.97 -12.65
N LYS A 142 8.53 1.46 -12.94
CA LYS A 142 7.61 0.85 -11.99
C LYS A 142 7.61 -0.65 -12.21
N LEU A 143 7.93 -1.41 -11.17
CA LEU A 143 7.90 -2.86 -11.17
C LEU A 143 6.75 -3.34 -10.28
N GLN A 144 5.84 -4.13 -10.86
CA GLN A 144 4.69 -4.69 -10.16
C GLN A 144 5.03 -6.08 -9.59
N PHE A 145 4.63 -6.35 -8.36
CA PHE A 145 4.76 -7.66 -7.72
C PHE A 145 3.40 -8.23 -7.35
N ALA A 146 3.35 -9.54 -7.12
CA ALA A 146 2.14 -10.26 -6.73
C ALA A 146 1.60 -9.81 -5.36
N SER A 147 2.48 -9.43 -4.43
CA SER A 147 2.11 -9.06 -3.08
C SER A 147 3.02 -7.96 -2.50
N ARG A 148 2.54 -7.30 -1.45
CA ARG A 148 3.34 -6.39 -0.64
C ARG A 148 4.57 -7.09 -0.05
N THR A 149 4.41 -8.32 0.43
CA THR A 149 5.48 -9.12 1.03
C THR A 149 6.60 -9.40 0.02
N ASP A 150 6.24 -9.76 -1.21
CA ASP A 150 7.22 -10.01 -2.27
C ASP A 150 7.96 -8.74 -2.66
N ARG A 151 7.22 -7.63 -2.74
CA ARG A 151 7.77 -6.31 -2.98
C ARG A 151 8.78 -5.90 -1.89
N ASP A 152 8.46 -6.12 -0.62
CA ASP A 152 9.34 -5.84 0.52
C ASP A 152 10.60 -6.72 0.49
N LYS A 153 10.45 -8.03 0.22
CA LYS A 153 11.57 -8.96 0.05
C LYS A 153 12.50 -8.56 -1.10
N PHE A 154 11.91 -8.19 -2.24
CA PHE A 154 12.68 -7.70 -3.39
C PHE A 154 13.46 -6.44 -3.05
N LEU A 155 12.85 -5.42 -2.42
CA LEU A 155 13.54 -4.18 -2.04
C LEU A 155 14.72 -4.44 -1.10
N HIS A 156 14.52 -5.28 -0.09
CA HIS A 156 15.59 -5.66 0.84
C HIS A 156 16.73 -6.39 0.13
N GLY A 157 16.39 -7.37 -0.72
CA GLY A 157 17.35 -8.12 -1.52
C GLY A 157 18.10 -7.26 -2.53
N TYR A 158 17.40 -6.35 -3.20
CA TYR A 158 17.96 -5.40 -4.14
C TYR A 158 19.08 -4.60 -3.47
N TYR A 159 18.85 -4.00 -2.30
CA TYR A 159 19.89 -3.22 -1.62
C TYR A 159 21.06 -4.07 -1.09
N LYS A 160 20.82 -5.33 -0.72
CA LYS A 160 21.89 -6.27 -0.36
C LYS A 160 22.79 -6.62 -1.54
N ARG A 161 22.23 -6.68 -2.75
CA ARG A 161 22.92 -7.15 -3.96
C ARG A 161 23.37 -6.02 -4.89
N ARG A 162 22.84 -4.80 -4.72
CA ARG A 162 23.06 -3.66 -5.62
C ARG A 162 24.52 -3.38 -5.95
N LEU A 163 25.43 -3.57 -5.00
CA LEU A 163 26.86 -3.30 -5.18
C LEU A 163 27.67 -4.55 -5.58
N SER A 164 27.14 -5.75 -5.35
CA SER A 164 27.83 -7.02 -5.60
C SER A 164 27.38 -7.73 -6.87
N ASP A 165 26.19 -7.40 -7.36
CA ASP A 165 25.63 -7.99 -8.58
C ASP A 165 26.22 -7.29 -9.81
N ASP A 166 26.76 -8.07 -10.73
CA ASP A 166 27.43 -7.58 -11.94
C ASP A 166 26.51 -6.72 -12.81
N SER A 167 25.23 -7.08 -12.92
CA SER A 167 24.28 -6.37 -13.80
C SER A 167 23.95 -4.98 -13.27
N LEU A 168 23.94 -4.79 -11.95
CA LEU A 168 23.65 -3.50 -11.31
C LEU A 168 24.91 -2.65 -11.05
N SER A 169 26.00 -3.29 -10.63
CA SER A 169 27.25 -2.61 -10.29
C SER A 169 27.97 -2.00 -11.49
N LYS A 170 27.80 -2.60 -12.68
CA LYS A 170 28.37 -2.12 -13.94
C LYS A 170 27.55 -1.02 -14.61
N LEU A 171 26.39 -0.66 -14.05
CA LEU A 171 25.61 0.47 -14.59
C LEU A 171 26.37 1.78 -14.39
N PRO A 172 26.35 2.70 -15.38
CA PRO A 172 27.07 3.96 -15.29
C PRO A 172 26.52 4.88 -14.19
N ILE A 173 25.26 4.68 -13.79
CA ILE A 173 24.61 5.43 -12.73
C ILE A 173 24.05 4.44 -11.72
N THR A 174 24.35 4.65 -10.44
CA THR A 174 23.78 3.84 -9.37
C THR A 174 22.28 4.06 -9.29
N THR A 175 21.52 3.00 -9.58
CA THR A 175 20.06 3.00 -9.50
C THR A 175 19.59 3.00 -8.05
N ARG A 176 18.35 3.45 -7.83
CA ARG A 176 17.71 3.48 -6.52
C ARG A 176 16.33 2.84 -6.61
N ALA A 177 16.08 1.81 -5.81
CA ALA A 177 14.76 1.21 -5.69
C ALA A 177 14.05 1.69 -4.42
N ARG A 178 12.77 2.02 -4.51
CA ARG A 178 11.93 2.39 -3.37
C ARG A 178 10.49 1.97 -3.58
N ARG A 179 9.64 2.13 -2.58
CA ARG A 179 8.20 1.91 -2.73
C ARG A 179 7.57 2.95 -3.65
N ASP A 180 6.53 2.55 -4.37
CA ASP A 180 5.59 3.50 -4.99
C ASP A 180 4.62 4.00 -3.91
N LEU A 181 4.87 5.20 -3.36
CA LEU A 181 4.05 5.76 -2.28
C LEU A 181 2.77 6.39 -2.83
N THR A 182 1.69 6.29 -2.08
CA THR A 182 0.49 7.13 -2.25
C THR A 182 0.79 8.57 -1.85
N LYS A 183 -0.13 9.49 -2.16
CA LYS A 183 0.01 10.91 -1.78
C LYS A 183 0.06 11.08 -0.26
N ILE A 184 -0.81 10.39 0.47
CA ILE A 184 -0.87 10.42 1.94
C ILE A 184 0.43 9.88 2.56
N GLU A 185 0.96 8.77 2.03
CA GLU A 185 2.25 8.24 2.52
C GLU A 185 3.42 9.17 2.20
N LEU A 186 3.36 9.89 1.09
CA LEU A 186 4.38 10.87 0.72
C LEU A 186 4.35 12.10 1.63
N GLU A 187 3.16 12.59 1.99
CA GLU A 187 2.97 13.65 2.99
C GLU A 187 3.56 13.22 4.35
N LYS A 188 3.21 12.03 4.82
CA LYS A 188 3.79 11.45 6.04
C LYS A 188 5.32 11.32 5.99
N LEU A 189 5.88 10.96 4.84
CA LEU A 189 7.33 10.90 4.63
C LEU A 189 7.97 12.29 4.79
N TYR A 190 7.34 13.34 4.23
CA TYR A 190 7.85 14.70 4.35
C TYR A 190 7.77 15.23 5.78
N GLU A 191 6.65 14.99 6.46
CA GLU A 191 6.47 15.32 7.89
C GLU A 191 7.53 14.63 8.74
N SER A 192 7.73 13.32 8.53
CA SER A 192 8.71 12.53 9.27
C SER A 192 10.14 13.02 9.04
N ARG A 193 10.50 13.35 7.79
CA ARG A 193 11.82 13.92 7.48
C ARG A 193 12.04 15.27 8.13
N LYS A 194 11.02 16.14 8.10
CA LYS A 194 11.07 17.45 8.73
C LYS A 194 11.28 17.31 10.23
N PHE A 195 10.49 16.46 10.89
CA PHE A 195 10.63 16.15 12.31
C PHE A 195 12.05 15.65 12.65
N VAL A 196 12.54 14.62 11.96
CA VAL A 196 13.88 14.05 12.20
C VAL A 196 14.97 15.12 12.08
N TYR A 197 14.90 15.95 11.04
CA TYR A 197 15.89 17.00 10.84
C TYR A 197 15.82 18.07 11.94
N GLU A 198 14.63 18.58 12.25
CA GLU A 198 14.45 19.65 13.23
C GLU A 198 14.83 19.21 14.64
N GLU A 199 14.41 18.02 15.06
CA GLU A 199 14.72 17.51 16.40
C GLU A 199 16.19 17.15 16.55
N ASN A 200 16.80 16.49 15.55
CA ASN A 200 18.24 16.20 15.62
C ASN A 200 19.09 17.48 15.59
N LYS A 201 18.66 18.50 14.84
CA LYS A 201 19.32 19.81 14.81
C LYS A 201 19.26 20.50 16.17
N LYS A 202 18.11 20.45 16.86
CA LYS A 202 17.95 20.98 18.21
C LYS A 202 18.80 20.21 19.23
N ALA A 203 18.83 18.88 19.13
CA ALA A 203 19.59 18.02 20.03
C ALA A 203 21.11 18.07 19.78
N GLY A 204 21.55 18.53 18.60
CA GLY A 204 22.96 18.48 18.18
C GLY A 204 23.47 17.06 17.91
N VAL A 205 22.60 16.06 17.94
CA VAL A 205 22.89 14.64 17.72
C VAL A 205 21.78 13.99 16.89
N SER A 206 22.11 12.90 16.21
CA SER A 206 21.17 12.10 15.40
C SER A 206 20.33 11.16 16.26
N GLU A 207 19.52 11.73 17.16
CA GLU A 207 18.63 10.98 18.06
C GLU A 207 17.55 10.20 17.31
N PHE A 208 17.03 10.74 16.22
CA PHE A 208 16.04 10.10 15.36
C PHE A 208 16.63 9.73 14.01
N ILE A 209 16.24 8.56 13.48
CA ILE A 209 16.58 8.14 12.12
C ILE A 209 15.34 7.74 11.35
N MET A 210 15.35 8.02 10.05
CA MET A 210 14.28 7.59 9.16
C MET A 210 14.17 6.07 9.14
N TYR A 211 12.95 5.56 9.29
CA TYR A 211 12.62 4.16 9.12
C TYR A 211 11.41 4.06 8.20
N ASP A 212 11.66 3.59 6.99
CA ASP A 212 10.66 3.53 5.94
C ASP A 212 10.06 4.92 5.60
N ILE A 213 8.78 5.17 5.89
CA ILE A 213 8.15 6.51 5.75
C ILE A 213 8.01 7.24 7.08
N GLY A 214 8.36 6.59 8.19
CA GLY A 214 8.36 7.18 9.53
C GLY A 214 9.78 7.39 10.05
N TYR A 215 9.90 7.41 11.37
CA TYR A 215 11.17 7.49 12.06
C TYR A 215 11.18 6.59 13.29
N LYS A 216 12.37 6.35 13.83
CA LYS A 216 12.59 5.65 15.09
C LYS A 216 13.77 6.27 15.83
N ILE A 217 13.87 5.97 17.12
CA ILE A 217 15.02 6.36 17.93
C ILE A 217 16.26 5.63 17.39
N ASN A 218 17.34 6.37 17.25
CA ASN A 218 18.64 5.85 16.88
C ASN A 218 19.29 5.21 18.10
N ALA A 219 19.61 3.92 18.00
CA ALA A 219 20.32 3.21 19.06
C ALA A 219 21.75 3.73 19.27
N ASN A 220 22.35 4.36 18.25
CA ASN A 220 23.71 4.87 18.29
C ASN A 220 23.77 6.33 17.78
N PRO A 221 23.35 7.32 18.59
CA PRO A 221 23.38 8.74 18.21
C PRO A 221 24.80 9.20 17.89
N GLN A 222 24.93 9.94 16.79
CA GLN A 222 26.17 10.58 16.34
C GLN A 222 25.96 12.10 16.28
N PRO A 223 27.01 12.92 16.39
CA PRO A 223 26.90 14.37 16.21
C PRO A 223 26.15 14.73 14.94
N PHE A 224 25.22 15.69 15.04
CA PHE A 224 24.40 16.12 13.91
C PHE A 224 25.14 17.19 13.11
N SER A 225 25.46 16.89 11.85
CA SER A 225 26.14 17.78 10.90
C SER A 225 25.15 18.55 10.02
#